data_AF-A0A2A4UD54-F1
#
_entry.id   AF-A0A2A4UD54-F1
#
_cell.length_a   1.000
_cell.length_b   1.000
_cell.length_c   1.000
_cell.angle_alpha   90.00
_cell.angle_beta   90.00
_cell.angle_gamma   90.00
#
_symmetry.space_group_name_H-M   'P 1'
#
loop_
_entity.id
_entity.type
_entity.pdbx_description
1 polymer ?
#
loop_
_entity_poly.entity_id
_entity_poly.type
_entity_poly.pdbx_seq_one_letter_code
_entity_poly.pdbx_strand_id
1 'polypeptide(L)'
;MKMWIKGALWMLSFLLLTPAWAVSQAEDIATTIMLRGHPCGGKQVTEIQQKEDGNGNQTIRATCPNGVRYQIDVSAAGQVKVHPL
;
A
#
# COMPACT_ATOMS: atom_id res chain seq x y z
N MET A 1 20.78 -23.83 40.87
CA MET A 1 19.97 -23.80 39.63
C MET A 1 19.26 -22.45 39.50
N LYS A 2 19.95 -21.36 39.12
CA LYS A 2 19.28 -20.03 39.04
C LYS A 2 19.87 -19.05 38.00
N MET A 3 20.92 -19.43 37.27
CA MET A 3 21.58 -18.55 36.27
C MET A 3 21.11 -18.75 34.83
N TRP A 4 20.39 -19.83 34.51
CA TRP A 4 19.98 -20.15 33.13
C TRP A 4 18.77 -19.34 32.63
N ILE A 5 17.94 -18.81 33.54
CA ILE A 5 16.70 -18.08 33.19
C ILE A 5 17.01 -16.68 32.62
N LYS A 6 18.12 -16.04 33.01
CA LYS A 6 18.47 -14.69 32.55
C LYS A 6 18.96 -14.66 31.10
N GLY A 7 19.64 -15.73 30.65
CA GLY A 7 20.11 -15.85 29.26
C GLY A 7 18.98 -16.06 28.26
N ALA A 8 17.99 -16.89 28.64
CA ALA A 8 16.81 -17.12 27.82
C ALA A 8 15.97 -15.84 27.62
N LEU A 9 15.90 -14.98 28.63
CA LEU A 9 15.17 -13.72 28.57
C LEU A 9 15.83 -12.69 27.62
N TRP A 10 17.15 -12.74 27.45
CA TRP A 10 17.88 -11.86 26.52
C TRP A 10 17.78 -12.32 25.06
N MET A 11 17.72 -13.63 24.80
CA MET A 11 17.48 -14.15 23.44
C MET A 11 16.07 -13.84 22.92
N LEU A 12 15.07 -13.83 23.79
CA LEU A 12 13.68 -13.59 23.39
C LEU A 12 13.45 -12.16 22.89
N SER A 13 14.19 -11.18 23.43
CA SER A 13 14.11 -9.77 23.00
C SER A 13 14.64 -9.54 21.58
N PHE A 14 15.55 -10.38 21.08
CA PHE A 14 16.09 -10.27 19.72
C PHE A 14 15.13 -10.80 18.65
N LEU A 15 14.21 -11.70 19.01
CA LEU A 15 13.24 -12.28 18.09
C LEU A 15 12.04 -11.35 17.78
N LEU A 16 11.86 -10.28 18.54
CA LEU A 16 10.76 -9.32 18.34
C LEU A 16 11.12 -8.14 17.41
N LEU A 17 12.36 -8.03 16.93
CA LEU A 17 12.80 -6.99 16.00
C LEU A 17 12.58 -7.38 14.53
N THR A 18 11.47 -8.04 14.18
CA THR A 18 11.11 -8.16 12.76
C THR A 18 10.40 -6.88 12.33
N PRO A 19 10.98 -6.06 11.45
CA PRO A 19 10.23 -4.96 10.86
C PRO A 19 9.15 -5.58 9.98
N ALA A 20 7.88 -5.50 10.42
CA ALA A 20 6.76 -5.79 9.55
C ALA A 20 6.74 -4.72 8.46
N TRP A 21 7.11 -5.08 7.23
CA TRP A 21 7.07 -4.18 6.09
C TRP A 21 5.60 -4.01 5.70
N ALA A 22 4.94 -3.00 6.29
CA ALA A 22 3.65 -2.54 5.81
C ALA A 22 3.85 -1.97 4.41
N VAL A 23 3.23 -2.59 3.40
CA VAL A 23 3.20 -2.04 2.04
C VAL A 23 2.64 -0.62 2.14
N SER A 24 3.36 0.35 1.58
CA SER A 24 2.89 1.72 1.63
C SER A 24 1.64 1.88 0.77
N GLN A 25 0.76 2.81 1.15
CA GLN A 25 -0.42 3.15 0.34
C GLN A 25 -0.05 3.47 -1.12
N ALA A 26 1.12 4.10 -1.33
CA ALA A 26 1.63 4.41 -2.65
C ALA A 26 1.95 3.15 -3.47
N GLU A 27 2.56 2.13 -2.86
CA GLU A 27 2.87 0.88 -3.53
C GLU A 27 1.64 0.05 -3.86
N ASP A 28 0.64 0.05 -3.00
CA ASP A 28 -0.62 -0.64 -3.25
C ASP A 28 -1.39 -0.01 -4.43
N ILE A 29 -1.43 1.33 -4.49
CA ILE A 29 -2.02 2.08 -5.60
C ILE A 29 -1.27 1.79 -6.91
N ALA A 30 0.07 1.87 -6.90
CA ALA A 30 0.90 1.59 -8.08
C ALA A 30 0.66 0.17 -8.60
N THR A 31 0.62 -0.79 -7.68
CA THR A 31 0.38 -2.20 -7.99
C THR A 31 -1.02 -2.40 -8.57
N THR A 32 -2.03 -1.74 -8.02
CA THR A 32 -3.40 -1.79 -8.54
C THR A 32 -3.48 -1.28 -9.99
N ILE A 33 -2.83 -0.16 -10.30
CA ILE A 33 -2.76 0.40 -11.66
C ILE A 33 -2.11 -0.63 -12.62
N MET A 34 -0.99 -1.21 -12.20
CA MET A 34 -0.26 -2.20 -13.00
C MET A 34 -1.05 -3.49 -13.22
N LEU A 35 -1.71 -4.02 -12.18
CA LEU A 35 -2.54 -5.23 -12.26
C LEU A 35 -3.75 -5.06 -13.18
N ARG A 36 -4.18 -3.81 -13.41
CA ARG A 36 -5.25 -3.46 -14.34
C ARG A 36 -4.76 -3.19 -15.76
N GLY A 37 -3.47 -3.44 -16.03
CA GLY A 37 -2.87 -3.39 -17.37
C GLY A 37 -2.31 -2.02 -17.76
N HIS A 38 -2.20 -1.08 -16.82
CA HIS A 38 -1.69 0.26 -17.10
C HIS A 38 -0.20 0.39 -16.74
N PRO A 39 0.63 0.96 -17.63
CA PRO A 39 2.04 1.19 -17.32
C PRO A 39 2.17 2.34 -16.31
N CYS A 40 2.67 2.02 -15.11
CA CYS A 40 3.01 3.02 -14.10
C CYS A 40 4.53 3.37 -14.11
N GLY A 41 5.38 2.53 -14.71
CA GLY A 41 6.82 2.80 -14.78
C GLY A 41 7.58 2.66 -13.44
N GLY A 42 6.90 2.23 -12.38
CA GLY A 42 7.49 1.95 -11.07
C GLY A 42 6.45 1.58 -10.03
N LYS A 43 6.91 1.30 -8.80
CA LYS A 43 6.06 0.91 -7.66
C LYS A 43 5.67 2.07 -6.76
N GLN A 44 6.12 3.29 -7.04
CA GLN A 44 5.89 4.41 -6.14
C GLN A 44 5.13 5.50 -6.88
N VAL A 45 3.90 5.79 -6.46
CA VAL A 45 3.13 6.92 -6.99
C VAL A 45 3.29 8.15 -6.10
N THR A 46 3.05 9.31 -6.67
CA THR A 46 3.05 10.61 -5.99
C THR A 46 1.70 11.30 -6.18
N GLU A 47 1.50 12.44 -5.52
CA GLU A 47 0.30 13.28 -5.66
C GLU A 47 -1.01 12.52 -5.39
N ILE A 48 -1.00 11.63 -4.39
CA ILE A 48 -2.15 10.80 -4.03
C ILE A 48 -3.27 11.70 -3.48
N GLN A 49 -4.43 11.68 -4.13
CA GLN A 49 -5.65 12.30 -3.65
C GLN A 49 -6.72 11.23 -3.51
N GLN A 50 -7.29 11.07 -2.33
CA GLN A 50 -8.37 10.13 -2.08
C GLN A 50 -9.62 10.89 -1.66
N LYS A 51 -10.75 10.55 -2.27
CA LYS A 51 -12.06 11.09 -1.93
C LYS A 51 -13.04 9.92 -1.77
N GLU A 52 -13.84 9.95 -0.73
CA GLU A 52 -14.95 9.05 -0.53
C GLU A 52 -16.26 9.84 -0.68
N ASP A 53 -17.27 9.24 -1.32
CA ASP A 53 -18.61 9.80 -1.41
C ASP A 53 -19.52 9.28 -0.27
N GLY A 54 -20.71 9.87 -0.12
CA GLY A 54 -21.66 9.46 0.92
C GLY A 54 -22.26 8.06 0.72
N ASN A 55 -21.97 7.40 -0.41
CA ASN A 55 -22.41 6.05 -0.72
C ASN A 55 -21.32 5.00 -0.48
N GLY A 56 -20.14 5.41 0.02
CA GLY A 56 -18.99 4.54 0.26
C GLY A 56 -18.19 4.21 -1.01
N ASN A 57 -18.39 4.93 -2.12
CA ASN A 57 -17.49 4.82 -3.27
C ASN A 57 -16.27 5.71 -3.03
N GLN A 58 -15.10 5.23 -3.44
CA GLN A 58 -13.84 5.95 -3.33
C GLN A 58 -13.28 6.26 -4.71
N THR A 59 -12.81 7.48 -4.91
CA THR A 59 -12.02 7.89 -6.05
C THR A 59 -10.62 8.25 -5.57
N ILE A 60 -9.62 7.54 -6.08
CA ILE A 60 -8.20 7.77 -5.79
C ILE A 60 -7.54 8.29 -7.06
N ARG A 61 -6.81 9.39 -6.98
CA ARG A 61 -5.98 9.91 -8.07
C ARG A 61 -4.52 9.83 -7.66
N ALA A 62 -3.66 9.43 -8.57
CA ALA A 62 -2.23 9.34 -8.31
C ALA A 62 -1.42 9.55 -9.59
N THR A 63 -0.20 10.07 -9.43
CA THR A 63 0.76 10.29 -10.52
C THR A 63 1.82 9.19 -10.47
N CYS A 64 1.96 8.46 -11.57
CA CYS A 64 2.97 7.44 -11.74
C CYS A 64 4.36 8.04 -12.08
N PRO A 65 5.48 7.34 -11.81
CA PRO A 65 6.84 7.82 -12.11
C PRO A 65 7.08 8.18 -13.58
N ASN A 66 6.33 7.57 -14.49
CA ASN A 66 6.37 7.91 -15.92
C ASN A 66 5.64 9.24 -16.25
N GLY A 67 5.13 9.96 -15.25
CA GLY A 67 4.40 11.22 -15.39
C GLY A 67 2.92 11.07 -15.73
N VAL A 68 2.43 9.85 -15.94
CA VAL A 68 1.02 9.60 -16.26
C VAL A 68 0.18 9.64 -14.99
N ARG A 69 -0.93 10.37 -15.05
CA ARG A 69 -1.92 10.42 -13.97
C ARG A 69 -3.00 9.38 -14.19
N TYR A 70 -3.39 8.73 -13.11
CA TYR A 70 -4.46 7.75 -13.11
C TYR A 70 -5.52 8.11 -12.08
N GLN A 71 -6.77 7.83 -12.42
CA GLN A 71 -7.90 7.79 -11.51
C GLN A 71 -8.30 6.33 -11.30
N ILE A 72 -8.51 5.96 -10.04
CA ILE A 72 -8.95 4.65 -9.59
C ILE A 72 -10.29 4.86 -8.91
N ASP A 73 -11.32 4.25 -9.45
CA ASP A 73 -12.67 4.29 -8.89
C ASP A 73 -12.98 2.95 -8.24
N VAL A 74 -13.22 2.98 -6.93
CA VAL A 74 -13.57 1.84 -6.09
C VAL A 74 -15.02 2.00 -5.67
N SER A 75 -15.90 1.13 -6.16
CA SER A 75 -17.30 1.12 -5.71
C SER A 75 -17.40 0.61 -4.26
N ALA A 76 -18.47 0.97 -3.55
CA ALA A 76 -18.79 0.36 -2.25
C ALA A 76 -18.91 -1.18 -2.29
N ALA A 77 -19.18 -1.75 -3.47
CA ALA A 77 -19.21 -3.20 -3.70
C ALA A 77 -17.83 -3.83 -3.98
N GLY A 78 -16.73 -3.05 -3.89
CA GLY A 78 -15.36 -3.50 -4.12
C GLY A 78 -14.93 -3.62 -5.58
N GLN A 79 -15.75 -3.19 -6.55
CA GLN A 79 -15.33 -3.09 -7.95
C GLN A 79 -14.31 -1.98 -8.12
N VAL A 80 -13.17 -2.30 -8.75
CA VAL A 80 -12.09 -1.35 -9.01
C VAL A 80 -11.96 -1.13 -10.52
N LYS A 81 -12.00 0.14 -10.93
CA LYS A 81 -11.73 0.58 -12.30
C LYS A 81 -10.57 1.57 -12.30
N VAL A 82 -9.75 1.53 -13.34
CA VAL A 82 -8.59 2.42 -13.49
C VAL A 82 -8.70 3.12 -14.82
N HIS A 83 -8.47 4.44 -14.81
CA HIS A 83 -8.62 5.33 -15.94
C HIS A 83 -7.40 6.24 -16.03
N PRO A 84 -6.74 6.35 -17.19
CA PRO A 84 -5.76 7.42 -17.41
C PRO A 84 -6.47 8.78 -17.46
N LEU A 85 -5.80 9.82 -16.95
CA LEU A 85 -6.24 11.22 -16.97
C LEU A 85 -5.48 12.05 -18.00
#